data_AF-A0A0A1XED4-F1
#
_entry.id   AF-A0A0A1XED4-F1
#
_cell.length_a   1.000
_cell.length_b   1.000
_cell.length_c   1.000
_cell.angle_alpha   90.00
_cell.angle_beta   90.00
_cell.angle_gamma   90.00
#
_symmetry.space_group_name_H-M   'P 1'
#
loop_
_entity.id
_entity.type
_entity.pdbx_description
1 polymer ?
#
loop_
_entity_poly.entity_id
_entity_poly.type
_entity_poly.pdbx_seq_one_letter_code
_entity_poly.pdbx_strand_id
1 'polypeptide(L)'
;MVEMVERNVYVPRVNQIDAIHLNKDITRLIRDNLLENLQAISPALFAKIQPELDLFVQSAIWFGSIGKQGSTFGQQLLVLSYDSERLTLSRLCLHFALTIIPRYLKNLDERRLTIHSEWLHKAIEWGENTALLLSVLNFFRFLKTGRKPTVVEFLLGLDYISLRHNQRRDIGYKYLTRELLWGGFMEILGLLLPVINFRKIMRFLNRTLKSVNVNTTENRRKASDDKVILHSNTICAYCEERPTIPHHMSCGHIYCYYCLSANISTDASFNCTKCGASSTNDIQAL
;
A
#
# COMPACT_ATOMS: atom_id res chain seq x y z
N MET A 1 44.50 -2.54 -8.73
CA MET A 1 44.28 -1.31 -9.50
C MET A 1 42.93 -0.76 -9.11
N VAL A 2 42.91 0.09 -8.08
CA VAL A 2 41.70 0.82 -7.70
C VAL A 2 41.78 2.11 -8.50
N GLU A 3 40.95 2.24 -9.53
CA GLU A 3 40.78 3.51 -10.24
C GLU A 3 40.55 4.61 -9.21
N MET A 4 41.38 5.64 -9.24
CA MET A 4 41.14 6.87 -8.51
C MET A 4 39.97 7.58 -9.18
N VAL A 5 38.77 7.13 -8.86
CA VAL A 5 37.52 7.80 -9.22
C VAL A 5 37.61 9.20 -8.65
N GLU A 6 37.60 10.19 -9.53
CA GLU A 6 37.63 11.61 -9.20
C GLU A 6 36.46 11.92 -8.25
N ARG A 7 36.76 12.04 -6.96
CA ARG A 7 35.77 12.14 -5.89
C ARG A 7 35.07 13.49 -5.99
N ASN A 8 33.85 13.49 -6.48
CA ASN A 8 33.01 14.67 -6.39
C ASN A 8 32.64 14.92 -4.92
N VAL A 9 32.98 16.11 -4.44
CA VAL A 9 32.82 16.51 -3.03
C VAL A 9 31.37 16.90 -2.72
N TYR A 10 30.54 17.14 -3.74
CA TYR A 10 29.18 17.61 -3.55
C TYR A 10 28.16 16.46 -3.57
N VAL A 11 27.56 16.21 -2.40
CA VAL A 11 26.45 15.26 -2.24
C VAL A 11 25.16 16.03 -1.96
N PRO A 12 24.10 15.89 -2.78
CA PRO A 12 22.81 16.54 -2.54
C PRO A 12 22.24 16.16 -1.17
N ARG A 13 21.76 17.16 -0.41
CA ARG A 13 21.21 16.96 0.96
C ARG A 13 20.09 15.92 1.00
N VAL A 14 19.21 15.94 -0.01
CA VAL A 14 18.10 15.00 -0.14
C VAL A 14 18.61 13.56 -0.22
N ASN A 15 19.65 13.30 -1.02
CA ASN A 15 20.22 11.96 -1.13
C ASN A 15 20.85 11.49 0.19
N GLN A 16 21.43 12.41 0.97
CA GLN A 16 21.98 12.06 2.29
C GLN A 16 20.87 11.65 3.27
N ILE A 17 19.76 12.39 3.30
CA ILE A 17 18.58 12.06 4.11
C ILE A 17 17.97 10.73 3.65
N ASP A 18 17.72 10.58 2.34
CA ASP A 18 17.14 9.38 1.77
C ASP A 18 18.00 8.14 2.07
N ALA A 19 19.33 8.26 2.04
CA ALA A 19 20.23 7.16 2.38
C ALA A 19 20.04 6.67 3.83
N ILE A 20 19.83 7.60 4.77
CA ILE A 20 19.60 7.27 6.19
C ILE A 20 18.26 6.56 6.36
N HIS A 21 17.20 7.09 5.75
CA HIS A 21 15.86 6.48 5.82
C HIS A 21 15.86 5.09 5.18
N LEU A 22 16.41 4.97 3.98
CA LEU A 22 16.51 3.70 3.27
C LEU A 22 17.33 2.67 4.06
N ASN A 23 18.42 3.09 4.69
CA ASN A 23 19.19 2.19 5.56
C ASN A 23 18.37 1.71 6.77
N LYS A 24 17.59 2.59 7.39
CA LYS A 24 16.70 2.24 8.51
C LYS A 24 15.65 1.22 8.07
N ASP A 25 15.05 1.42 6.91
CA ASP A 25 14.00 0.54 6.38
C ASP A 25 14.57 -0.83 5.97
N ILE A 26 15.71 -0.87 5.29
CA ILE A 26 16.39 -2.13 4.93
C ILE A 26 16.79 -2.91 6.18
N THR A 27 17.39 -2.23 7.16
CA THR A 27 17.81 -2.87 8.42
C THR A 27 16.59 -3.42 9.17
N ARG A 28 15.48 -2.67 9.19
CA ARG A 28 14.21 -3.13 9.77
C ARG A 28 13.66 -4.35 9.02
N LEU A 29 13.62 -4.30 7.69
CA LEU A 29 13.09 -5.40 6.89
C LEU A 29 13.92 -6.68 7.06
N ILE A 30 15.25 -6.60 7.02
CA ILE A 30 16.12 -7.76 7.25
C ILE A 30 15.92 -8.32 8.66
N ARG A 31 15.86 -7.43 9.67
CA ARG A 31 15.60 -7.81 11.05
C ARG A 31 14.26 -8.52 11.21
N ASP A 32 13.18 -7.91 10.76
CA ASP A 32 11.82 -8.41 10.96
C ASP A 32 11.67 -9.78 10.26
N ASN A 33 12.15 -9.93 9.02
CA ASN A 33 12.18 -11.23 8.33
C ASN A 33 12.98 -12.29 9.10
N LEU A 34 14.17 -11.97 9.62
CA LEU A 34 14.98 -12.95 10.36
C LEU A 34 14.34 -13.34 11.70
N LEU A 35 13.79 -12.37 12.41
CA LEU A 35 13.16 -12.58 13.71
C LEU A 35 11.86 -13.38 13.58
N GLU A 36 11.03 -13.10 12.59
CA GLU A 36 9.79 -13.86 12.32
C GLU A 36 10.08 -15.34 12.02
N ASN A 37 11.08 -15.60 11.17
CA ASN A 37 11.51 -16.97 10.86
C ASN A 37 12.02 -17.72 12.11
N LEU A 38 12.75 -17.04 12.99
CA LEU A 38 13.26 -17.64 14.23
C LEU A 38 12.16 -17.84 15.29
N GLN A 39 11.18 -16.94 15.33
CA GLN A 39 10.01 -17.07 16.20
C GLN A 39 9.17 -18.30 15.82
N ALA A 40 9.02 -18.57 14.53
CA ALA A 40 8.29 -19.74 14.03
C ALA A 40 8.90 -21.08 14.49
N ILE A 41 10.22 -21.12 14.75
CA ILE A 41 10.91 -22.33 15.22
C ILE A 41 10.69 -22.56 16.71
N SER A 42 10.83 -21.53 17.56
CA SER A 42 10.64 -21.69 19.01
C SER A 42 10.25 -20.38 19.71
N PRO A 43 8.97 -20.19 20.11
CA PRO A 43 8.51 -18.93 20.68
C PRO A 43 9.04 -18.66 22.09
N ALA A 44 9.23 -19.71 22.91
CA ALA A 44 9.68 -19.56 24.30
C ALA A 44 11.15 -19.14 24.43
N LEU A 45 12.03 -19.70 23.59
CA LEU A 45 13.45 -19.33 23.56
C LEU A 45 13.64 -17.97 22.89
N PHE A 46 12.87 -17.68 21.84
CA PHE A 46 12.87 -16.39 21.16
C PHE A 46 12.56 -15.26 22.14
N ALA A 47 11.50 -15.38 22.95
CA ALA A 47 11.16 -14.36 23.92
C ALA A 47 12.32 -14.07 24.89
N LYS A 48 13.09 -15.08 25.33
CA LYS A 48 14.23 -14.89 26.26
C LYS A 48 15.45 -14.25 25.59
N ILE A 49 15.75 -14.61 24.35
CA ILE A 49 17.00 -14.26 23.65
C ILE A 49 16.81 -13.07 22.68
N GLN A 50 15.59 -12.60 22.47
CA GLN A 50 15.24 -11.50 21.55
C GLN A 50 16.21 -10.30 21.54
N PRO A 51 16.62 -9.70 22.68
CA PRO A 51 17.54 -8.55 22.66
C PRO A 51 18.96 -8.93 22.19
N GLU A 52 19.44 -10.12 22.55
CA GLU A 52 20.76 -10.62 22.12
C GLU A 52 20.77 -10.95 20.63
N LEU A 53 19.68 -11.52 20.14
CA LEU A 53 19.50 -11.83 18.72
C LEU A 53 19.40 -10.55 17.89
N ASP A 54 18.69 -9.53 18.38
CA ASP A 54 18.63 -8.23 17.73
C ASP A 54 20.01 -7.56 17.65
N LEU A 55 20.77 -7.60 18.75
CA LEU A 55 22.15 -7.10 18.79
C LEU A 55 23.02 -7.84 17.76
N PHE A 56 22.91 -9.16 17.70
CA PHE A 56 23.66 -9.99 16.77
C PHE A 56 23.34 -9.65 15.32
N VAL A 57 22.05 -9.55 14.96
CA VAL A 57 21.60 -9.21 13.60
C VAL A 57 22.11 -7.82 13.21
N GLN A 58 21.94 -6.81 14.09
CA GLN A 58 22.42 -5.46 13.81
C GLN A 58 23.96 -5.40 13.68
N SER A 59 24.68 -6.16 14.50
CA SER A 59 26.14 -6.26 14.42
C SER A 59 26.60 -6.91 13.13
N ALA A 60 25.91 -7.96 12.68
CA ALA A 60 26.19 -8.63 11.41
C ALA A 60 25.94 -7.71 10.21
N ILE A 61 24.82 -6.97 10.22
CA ILE A 61 24.48 -5.95 9.20
C ILE A 61 25.55 -4.85 9.17
N TRP A 62 25.99 -4.36 10.34
CA TRP A 62 27.02 -3.34 10.43
C TRP A 62 28.38 -3.82 9.92
N PHE A 63 28.79 -5.04 10.28
CA PHE A 63 30.03 -5.64 9.82
C PHE A 63 30.04 -5.87 8.31
N GLY A 64 28.92 -6.36 7.76
CA GLY A 64 28.74 -6.59 6.32
C GLY A 64 28.70 -5.31 5.49
N SER A 65 28.21 -4.20 6.05
CA SER A 65 28.07 -2.91 5.36
C SER A 65 29.30 -2.01 5.59
N ILE A 66 29.35 -1.32 6.72
CA ILE A 66 30.38 -0.34 7.05
C ILE A 66 31.75 -1.01 7.19
N GLY A 67 31.80 -2.17 7.84
CA GLY A 67 33.06 -2.87 8.10
C GLY A 67 33.81 -3.30 6.83
N LYS A 68 33.10 -3.80 5.82
CA LYS A 68 33.71 -4.26 4.55
C LYS A 68 33.75 -3.21 3.45
N GLN A 69 32.69 -2.41 3.31
CA GLN A 69 32.50 -1.53 2.15
C GLN A 69 32.60 -0.04 2.50
N GLY A 70 32.80 0.33 3.77
CA GLY A 70 32.89 1.73 4.19
C GLY A 70 31.62 2.54 3.87
N SER A 71 30.47 1.87 3.78
CA SER A 71 29.19 2.45 3.40
C SER A 71 28.05 1.64 4.01
N THR A 72 26.94 2.30 4.34
CA THR A 72 25.69 1.62 4.72
C THR A 72 24.95 1.08 3.50
N PHE A 73 24.03 0.13 3.67
CA PHE A 73 23.23 -0.38 2.56
C PHE A 73 22.41 0.71 1.85
N GLY A 74 21.84 1.64 2.63
CA GLY A 74 21.13 2.78 2.06
C GLY A 74 22.04 3.72 1.27
N GLN A 75 23.27 3.94 1.74
CA GLN A 75 24.28 4.70 1.01
C GLN A 75 24.70 3.99 -0.28
N GLN A 76 24.91 2.67 -0.27
CA GLN A 76 25.27 1.89 -1.47
C GLN A 76 24.22 2.01 -2.57
N LEU A 77 22.94 1.93 -2.23
CA LEU A 77 21.83 2.07 -3.18
C LEU A 77 21.74 3.46 -3.81
N LEU A 78 22.18 4.49 -3.09
CA LEU A 78 22.26 5.86 -3.59
C LEU A 78 23.67 6.24 -4.07
N VAL A 79 24.56 5.26 -4.20
CA VAL A 79 25.93 5.42 -4.72
C VAL A 79 26.72 6.46 -3.90
N LEU A 80 26.55 6.39 -2.58
CA LEU A 80 27.25 7.16 -1.56
C LEU A 80 28.17 6.24 -0.76
N SER A 81 29.27 6.78 -0.25
CA SER A 81 30.13 6.11 0.72
C SER A 81 30.66 7.10 1.76
N TYR A 82 31.17 6.58 2.86
CA TYR A 82 31.99 7.41 3.74
C TYR A 82 33.35 7.68 3.11
N ASP A 83 33.99 8.76 3.55
CA ASP A 83 35.38 9.06 3.21
C ASP A 83 36.33 8.02 3.83
N SER A 84 36.95 7.19 2.99
CA SER A 84 37.85 6.10 3.41
C SER A 84 39.06 6.63 4.17
N GLU A 85 39.51 7.85 3.89
CA GLU A 85 40.63 8.51 4.59
C GLU A 85 40.30 8.85 6.04
N ARG A 86 39.00 8.99 6.36
CA ARG A 86 38.54 9.35 7.71
C ARG A 86 38.07 8.15 8.52
N LEU A 87 37.93 6.98 7.90
CA LEU A 87 37.56 5.72 8.54
C LEU A 87 38.78 5.05 9.20
N THR A 88 39.21 5.59 10.34
CA THR A 88 40.16 4.86 11.19
C THR A 88 39.45 3.74 11.96
N LEU A 89 40.19 2.69 12.31
CA LEU A 89 39.66 1.56 13.12
C LEU A 89 39.06 2.04 14.45
N SER A 90 39.65 3.07 15.08
CA SER A 90 39.11 3.68 16.30
C SER A 90 37.75 4.34 16.07
N ARG A 91 37.59 5.09 14.98
CA ARG A 91 36.32 5.72 14.61
C ARG A 91 35.27 4.72 14.20
N LEU A 92 35.66 3.61 13.56
CA LEU A 92 34.76 2.50 13.26
C LEU A 92 34.24 1.84 14.54
N CYS A 93 35.12 1.58 15.51
CA CYS A 93 34.72 1.05 16.80
C CYS A 93 33.79 2.01 17.55
N LEU A 94 34.12 3.30 17.58
CA LEU A 94 33.25 4.33 18.17
C LEU A 94 31.91 4.46 17.43
N HIS A 95 31.88 4.34 16.11
CA HIS A 95 30.65 4.32 15.34
C HIS A 95 29.78 3.13 15.73
N PHE A 96 30.35 1.93 15.79
CA PHE A 96 29.65 0.73 16.24
C PHE A 96 29.07 0.94 17.65
N ALA A 97 29.92 1.41 18.58
CA ALA A 97 29.54 1.65 19.95
C ALA A 97 28.37 2.65 20.05
N LEU A 98 28.44 3.77 19.34
CA LEU A 98 27.46 4.84 19.47
C LEU A 98 26.16 4.60 18.69
N THR A 99 26.12 3.64 17.76
CA THR A 99 24.90 3.31 17.00
C THR A 99 24.16 2.09 17.54
N ILE A 100 24.88 1.05 17.98
CA ILE A 100 24.27 -0.23 18.34
C ILE A 100 24.09 -0.38 19.86
N ILE A 101 25.05 0.07 20.67
CA ILE A 101 25.01 -0.10 22.13
C ILE A 101 23.84 0.66 22.78
N PRO A 102 23.53 1.92 22.43
CA PRO A 102 22.39 2.64 23.04
C PRO A 102 21.06 1.90 22.83
N ARG A 103 20.87 1.32 21.65
CA ARG A 103 19.66 0.56 21.32
C ARG A 103 19.55 -0.73 22.12
N TYR A 104 20.67 -1.42 22.33
CA TYR A 104 20.72 -2.59 23.19
C TYR A 104 20.49 -2.26 24.68
N LEU A 105 21.09 -1.18 25.18
CA LEU A 105 20.89 -0.71 26.55
C LEU A 105 19.42 -0.34 26.83
N LYS A 106 18.75 0.30 25.88
CA LYS A 106 17.30 0.59 25.96
C LYS A 106 16.47 -0.69 26.08
N ASN A 107 16.74 -1.67 25.22
CA ASN A 107 16.02 -2.96 25.24
C ASN A 107 16.29 -3.77 26.52
N LEU A 108 17.43 -3.56 27.19
CA LEU A 108 17.73 -4.14 28.50
C LEU A 108 16.99 -3.43 29.63
N ASP A 109 16.90 -2.11 29.59
CA ASP A 109 16.21 -1.29 30.61
C ASP A 109 14.74 -1.69 30.74
N GLU A 110 14.03 -1.76 29.60
CA GLU A 110 12.62 -2.15 29.53
C GLU A 110 12.32 -3.53 30.14
N ARG A 111 13.33 -4.42 30.24
CA ARG A 111 13.12 -5.82 30.64
C ARG A 111 13.67 -6.20 32.01
N ARG A 112 14.74 -5.56 32.49
CA ARG A 112 15.48 -6.02 33.68
C ARG A 112 15.72 -4.97 34.77
N LEU A 113 15.80 -3.68 34.42
CA LEU A 113 16.38 -2.67 35.32
C LEU A 113 15.34 -1.87 36.12
N THR A 114 14.06 -2.06 35.88
CA THR A 114 12.95 -1.47 36.65
C THR A 114 12.95 -1.87 38.13
N ILE A 115 13.74 -2.87 38.54
CA ILE A 115 13.70 -3.44 39.90
C ILE A 115 14.82 -2.92 40.81
N HIS A 116 15.93 -2.37 40.29
CA HIS A 116 17.13 -2.15 41.13
C HIS A 116 17.68 -0.71 41.19
N SER A 117 17.38 0.18 40.23
CA SER A 117 18.05 1.49 40.20
C SER A 117 17.27 2.61 39.51
N GLU A 118 16.52 3.38 40.30
CA GLU A 118 15.83 4.61 39.88
C GLU A 118 16.75 5.67 39.26
N TRP A 119 18.02 5.73 39.70
CA TRP A 119 18.99 6.69 39.17
C TRP A 119 19.42 6.36 37.73
N LEU A 120 19.58 5.08 37.39
CA LEU A 120 19.98 4.69 36.04
C LEU A 120 18.87 4.95 35.03
N HIS A 121 17.61 4.66 35.39
CA HIS A 121 16.46 4.96 34.55
C HIS A 121 16.37 6.46 34.25
N LYS A 122 16.49 7.32 35.28
CA LYS A 122 16.54 8.78 35.13
C LYS A 122 17.71 9.25 34.28
N ALA A 123 18.89 8.64 34.42
CA ALA A 123 20.07 8.98 33.62
C ALA A 123 19.90 8.60 32.15
N ILE A 124 19.30 7.45 31.86
CA ILE A 124 18.99 6.99 30.50
C ILE A 124 17.93 7.90 29.87
N GLU A 125 16.83 8.19 30.57
CA GLU A 125 15.76 9.08 30.11
C GLU A 125 16.29 10.49 29.82
N TRP A 126 17.10 11.05 30.72
CA TRP A 126 17.75 12.34 30.51
C TRP A 126 18.73 12.30 29.33
N GLY A 127 19.46 11.20 29.17
CA GLY A 127 20.33 10.94 28.03
C GLY A 127 19.58 10.90 26.70
N GLU A 128 18.43 10.22 26.64
CA GLU A 128 17.57 10.17 25.46
C GLU A 128 17.03 11.55 25.08
N ASN A 129 16.52 12.30 26.06
CA ASN A 129 16.02 13.66 25.84
C ASN A 129 17.12 14.60 25.36
N THR A 130 18.32 14.48 25.92
CA THR A 130 19.50 15.25 25.50
C THR A 130 19.94 14.87 24.08
N ALA A 131 19.94 13.58 23.75
CA ALA A 131 20.27 13.08 22.41
C ALA A 131 19.24 13.55 21.36
N LEU A 132 17.95 13.56 21.69
CA LEU A 132 16.90 14.09 20.83
C LEU A 132 17.10 15.58 20.57
N LEU A 133 17.34 16.39 21.61
CA LEU A 133 17.61 17.81 21.46
C LEU A 133 18.86 18.07 20.59
N LEU A 134 19.94 17.31 20.82
CA LEU A 134 21.15 17.38 20.01
C LEU A 134 20.90 16.97 18.55
N SER A 135 20.04 15.98 18.31
CA SER A 135 19.67 15.55 16.96
C SER A 135 18.89 16.62 16.20
N VAL A 136 17.97 17.33 16.87
CA VAL A 136 17.22 18.44 16.29
C VAL A 136 18.16 19.60 15.95
N LEU A 137 19.05 19.99 16.86
CA LEU A 137 20.05 21.01 16.61
C LEU A 137 20.99 20.62 15.45
N ASN A 138 21.43 19.37 15.42
CA ASN A 138 22.26 18.85 14.34
C ASN A 138 21.51 18.87 13.00
N PHE A 139 20.22 18.59 12.99
CA PHE A 139 19.39 18.66 11.79
C PHE A 139 19.30 20.09 11.24
N PHE A 140 19.08 21.10 12.08
CA PHE A 140 19.12 22.50 11.64
C PHE A 140 20.49 22.91 11.10
N ARG A 141 21.58 22.50 11.78
CA ARG A 141 22.95 22.69 11.28
C ARG A 141 23.14 22.02 9.94
N PHE A 142 22.65 20.79 9.78
CA PHE A 142 22.71 20.02 8.54
C PHE A 142 21.91 20.69 7.41
N LEU A 143 20.74 21.26 7.68
CA LEU A 143 19.98 22.01 6.67
C LEU A 143 20.76 23.23 6.14
N LYS A 144 21.55 23.90 7.00
CA LYS A 144 22.40 25.02 6.59
C LYS A 144 23.66 24.56 5.84
N THR A 145 24.41 23.61 6.41
CA THR A 145 25.75 23.22 5.91
C THR A 145 25.72 22.10 4.86
N GLY A 146 24.74 21.20 4.94
CA GLY A 146 24.62 20.01 4.06
C GLY A 146 25.69 18.94 4.29
N ARG A 147 26.32 18.90 5.48
CA ARG A 147 27.35 17.92 5.85
C ARG A 147 27.08 17.31 7.21
N LYS A 148 27.39 16.02 7.37
CA LYS A 148 27.27 15.24 8.60
C LYS A 148 25.82 15.20 9.13
N PRO A 149 24.91 14.49 8.45
CA PRO A 149 23.47 14.53 8.75
C PRO A 149 23.09 13.97 10.12
N THR A 150 23.82 12.98 10.66
CA THR A 150 23.55 12.43 12.00
C THR A 150 24.48 13.01 13.06
N VAL A 151 24.03 12.97 14.33
CA VAL A 151 24.85 13.37 15.50
C VAL A 151 26.09 12.48 15.62
N VAL A 152 25.93 11.19 15.31
CA VAL A 152 27.01 10.20 15.36
C VAL A 152 28.12 10.58 14.39
N GLU A 153 27.76 10.89 13.15
CA GLU A 153 28.70 11.33 12.12
C GLU A 153 29.30 12.70 12.43
N PHE A 154 28.53 13.58 13.07
CA PHE A 154 29.04 14.87 13.54
C PHE A 154 30.16 14.68 14.56
N LEU A 155 29.94 13.84 15.57
CA LEU A 155 30.92 13.53 16.63
C LEU A 155 32.17 12.84 16.07
N LEU A 156 31.99 11.93 15.11
CA LEU A 156 33.08 11.16 14.49
C LEU A 156 33.78 11.91 13.35
N GLY A 157 33.19 13.00 12.86
CA GLY A 157 33.70 13.78 11.75
C GLY A 157 33.62 13.09 10.38
N LEU A 158 32.65 12.18 10.20
CA LEU A 158 32.46 11.39 8.99
C LEU A 158 31.66 12.17 7.94
N ASP A 159 32.26 12.39 6.77
CA ASP A 159 31.61 13.04 5.63
C ASP A 159 31.21 11.99 4.57
N TYR A 160 30.17 12.31 3.80
CA TYR A 160 29.70 11.48 2.68
C TYR A 160 30.37 11.91 1.38
N ILE A 161 30.71 10.94 0.54
CA ILE A 161 31.27 11.11 -0.79
C ILE A 161 30.35 10.42 -1.79
N SER A 162 30.13 11.03 -2.95
CA SER A 162 29.45 10.38 -4.07
C SER A 162 30.42 9.52 -4.87
N LEU A 163 30.11 8.24 -5.03
CA LEU A 163 30.88 7.30 -5.87
C LEU A 163 30.59 7.50 -7.37
N ARG A 164 29.48 8.16 -7.72
CA ARG A 164 29.12 8.50 -9.11
C ARG A 164 29.34 9.98 -9.36
N HIS A 165 29.89 10.32 -10.53
CA HIS A 165 30.08 11.70 -10.97
C HIS A 165 28.73 12.44 -10.99
N ASN A 166 28.76 13.73 -10.62
CA ASN A 166 27.66 14.69 -10.42
C ASN A 166 26.48 14.57 -11.41
N GLN A 167 25.66 13.53 -11.27
CA GLN A 167 24.41 13.40 -12.00
C GLN A 167 23.29 13.95 -11.13
N ARG A 168 22.65 15.00 -11.64
CA ARG A 168 21.38 15.47 -11.10
C ARG A 168 20.41 14.28 -11.09
N ARG A 169 19.91 13.92 -9.91
CA ARG A 169 18.98 12.80 -9.75
C ARG A 169 17.81 12.94 -10.72
N ASP A 170 17.68 12.02 -11.66
CA ASP A 170 16.45 11.84 -12.42
C ASP A 170 15.40 11.30 -11.45
N ILE A 171 14.54 12.19 -10.97
CA ILE A 171 13.40 11.81 -10.16
C ILE A 171 12.53 10.89 -11.03
N GLY A 172 12.29 9.67 -10.56
CA GLY A 172 11.54 8.63 -11.25
C GLY A 172 10.04 8.94 -11.39
N TYR A 173 9.68 10.10 -11.95
CA TYR A 173 8.31 10.56 -12.16
C TYR A 173 7.47 9.54 -12.92
N LYS A 174 8.08 8.71 -13.77
CA LYS A 174 7.39 7.65 -14.53
C LYS A 174 6.52 6.75 -13.64
N TYR A 175 7.02 6.36 -12.47
CA TYR A 175 6.29 5.48 -11.56
C TYR A 175 5.26 6.24 -10.73
N LEU A 176 5.64 7.41 -10.21
CA LEU A 176 4.73 8.27 -9.43
C LEU A 176 3.53 8.71 -10.27
N THR A 177 3.76 9.17 -11.50
CA THR A 177 2.71 9.57 -12.43
C THR A 177 1.84 8.39 -12.82
N ARG A 178 2.41 7.19 -13.01
CA ARG A 178 1.60 5.99 -13.28
C ARG A 178 0.65 5.67 -12.12
N GLU A 179 1.14 5.74 -10.89
CA GLU A 179 0.33 5.46 -9.70
C GLU A 179 -0.77 6.52 -9.51
N LEU A 180 -0.43 7.79 -9.67
CA LEU A 180 -1.40 8.90 -9.60
C LEU A 180 -2.48 8.78 -10.68
N LEU A 181 -2.09 8.46 -11.93
CA LEU A 181 -3.01 8.27 -13.03
C LEU A 181 -3.94 7.08 -12.78
N TRP A 182 -3.40 5.96 -12.29
CA TRP A 182 -4.19 4.77 -12.00
C TRP A 182 -5.14 4.99 -10.83
N GLY A 183 -4.66 5.60 -9.74
CA GLY A 183 -5.49 5.95 -8.59
C GLY A 183 -6.63 6.89 -8.98
N GLY A 184 -6.32 7.98 -9.69
CA GLY A 184 -7.34 8.92 -10.18
C GLY A 184 -8.33 8.26 -11.15
N PHE A 185 -7.86 7.38 -12.04
CA PHE A 185 -8.74 6.61 -12.93
C PHE A 185 -9.69 5.70 -12.15
N MET A 186 -9.21 5.00 -11.11
CA MET A 186 -10.03 4.11 -10.29
C MET A 186 -11.07 4.87 -9.45
N GLU A 187 -10.73 6.06 -8.95
CA GLU A 187 -11.69 6.94 -8.28
C GLU A 187 -12.81 7.40 -9.23
N ILE A 188 -12.45 7.82 -10.44
CA ILE A 188 -13.42 8.17 -11.49
C ILE A 188 -14.30 6.97 -11.84
N LEU A 189 -13.71 5.78 -12.01
CA LEU A 189 -14.47 4.56 -12.29
C LEU A 189 -15.41 4.22 -11.13
N GLY A 190 -14.97 4.35 -9.88
CA GLY A 190 -15.80 4.13 -8.69
C GLY A 190 -17.00 5.09 -8.61
N LEU A 191 -16.83 6.33 -9.07
CA LEU A 191 -17.93 7.31 -9.17
C LEU A 191 -18.85 7.05 -10.37
N LEU A 192 -18.31 6.59 -11.49
CA LEU A 192 -19.08 6.29 -12.71
C LEU A 192 -19.86 4.98 -12.60
N LEU A 193 -19.31 3.97 -11.96
CA LEU A 193 -19.89 2.63 -11.86
C LEU A 193 -21.34 2.61 -11.32
N PRO A 194 -21.71 3.33 -10.25
CA PRO A 194 -23.10 3.38 -9.79
C PRO A 194 -24.02 4.24 -10.67
N VAL A 195 -23.46 5.22 -11.41
CA VAL A 195 -24.23 6.08 -12.33
C VAL A 195 -24.57 5.32 -13.62
N ILE A 196 -23.73 4.38 -14.02
CA ILE A 196 -23.95 3.55 -15.20
C ILE A 196 -25.06 2.54 -14.92
N ASN A 197 -26.22 2.74 -15.54
CA ASN A 197 -27.30 1.77 -15.53
C ASN A 197 -26.93 0.57 -16.43
N PHE A 198 -26.24 -0.42 -15.85
CA PHE A 198 -25.82 -1.65 -16.50
C PHE A 198 -26.96 -2.37 -17.24
N ARG A 199 -28.21 -2.24 -16.77
CA ARG A 199 -29.40 -2.84 -17.40
C ARG A 199 -29.79 -2.19 -18.72
N LYS A 200 -29.53 -0.88 -18.91
CA LYS A 200 -29.74 -0.20 -20.19
C LYS A 200 -28.67 -0.63 -21.21
N ILE A 201 -27.41 -0.70 -20.78
CA ILE A 201 -26.29 -1.15 -21.62
C ILE A 201 -26.50 -2.61 -22.06
N MET A 202 -26.87 -3.50 -21.15
CA MET A 202 -27.09 -4.92 -21.49
C MET A 202 -28.25 -5.10 -22.47
N ARG A 203 -29.33 -4.31 -22.35
CA ARG A 203 -30.44 -4.33 -23.32
C ARG A 203 -30.04 -3.76 -24.68
N PHE A 204 -29.23 -2.70 -24.70
CA PHE A 204 -28.66 -2.15 -25.94
C PHE A 204 -27.77 -3.18 -26.63
N LEU A 205 -26.84 -3.80 -25.90
CA LEU A 205 -25.92 -4.83 -26.40
C LEU A 205 -26.69 -6.07 -26.92
N ASN A 206 -27.70 -6.54 -26.18
CA ASN A 206 -28.52 -7.67 -26.63
C ASN A 206 -29.41 -7.32 -27.82
N ARG A 207 -29.84 -6.06 -27.98
CA ARG A 207 -30.58 -5.59 -29.16
C ARG A 207 -29.68 -5.51 -30.39
N THR A 208 -28.45 -4.99 -30.25
CA THR A 208 -27.49 -4.93 -31.36
C THR A 208 -27.00 -6.33 -31.74
N LEU A 209 -26.74 -7.21 -30.77
CA LEU A 209 -26.38 -8.62 -31.03
C LEU A 209 -27.54 -9.42 -31.64
N LYS A 210 -28.79 -9.25 -31.18
CA LYS A 210 -29.96 -9.91 -31.81
C LYS A 210 -30.31 -9.33 -33.17
N SER A 211 -30.01 -8.05 -33.44
CA SER A 211 -30.16 -7.44 -34.77
C SER A 211 -29.25 -8.10 -35.82
N VAL A 212 -28.13 -8.69 -35.40
CA VAL A 212 -27.23 -9.45 -36.28
C VAL A 212 -27.72 -10.90 -36.47
N ASN A 213 -28.60 -11.40 -35.60
CA ASN A 213 -29.08 -12.78 -35.59
C ASN A 213 -30.58 -12.93 -35.95
N VAL A 214 -31.16 -11.96 -36.66
CA VAL A 214 -32.57 -11.98 -37.09
C VAL A 214 -32.74 -12.97 -38.26
N ASN A 215 -32.97 -14.24 -37.91
CA ASN A 215 -33.64 -15.25 -38.74
C ASN A 215 -34.52 -16.16 -37.86
N THR A 216 -35.26 -15.57 -36.91
CA THR A 216 -36.27 -16.31 -36.14
C THR A 216 -37.54 -15.50 -36.02
N THR A 217 -38.39 -15.72 -37.03
CA THR A 217 -39.85 -15.83 -36.96
C THR A 217 -40.54 -15.16 -35.78
N GLU A 218 -41.25 -14.09 -36.13
CA GLU A 218 -42.25 -13.41 -35.33
C GLU A 218 -43.22 -14.40 -34.67
N ASN A 219 -43.26 -14.37 -33.34
CA ASN A 219 -44.46 -14.70 -32.59
C ASN A 219 -44.88 -13.45 -31.82
N ARG A 220 -45.24 -12.38 -32.55
CA ARG A 220 -46.08 -11.30 -32.01
C ARG A 220 -47.46 -11.89 -31.76
N ARG A 221 -47.63 -12.58 -30.63
CA ARG A 221 -48.96 -12.86 -30.11
C ARG A 221 -49.58 -11.51 -29.78
N LYS A 222 -50.58 -11.12 -30.59
CA LYS A 222 -51.51 -10.03 -30.29
C LYS A 222 -52.02 -10.24 -28.87
N ALA A 223 -52.18 -9.14 -28.13
CA ALA A 223 -52.88 -9.14 -26.86
C ALA A 223 -54.24 -9.82 -27.05
N SER A 224 -54.34 -11.06 -26.57
CA SER A 224 -55.63 -11.70 -26.35
C SER A 224 -56.19 -11.08 -25.09
N ASP A 225 -57.38 -10.51 -25.19
CA ASP A 225 -58.24 -10.00 -24.11
C ASP A 225 -58.73 -11.14 -23.18
N ASP A 226 -57.93 -12.21 -23.07
CA ASP A 226 -58.20 -13.38 -22.26
C ASP A 226 -57.75 -13.12 -20.84
N LYS A 227 -58.69 -13.34 -19.91
CA LYS A 227 -58.48 -13.28 -18.46
C LYS A 227 -57.25 -14.11 -18.11
N VAL A 228 -56.22 -13.47 -17.56
CA VAL A 228 -54.97 -14.16 -17.18
C VAL A 228 -55.29 -15.14 -16.04
N ILE A 229 -55.16 -16.44 -16.30
CA ILE A 229 -55.45 -17.50 -15.31
C ILE A 229 -54.15 -17.90 -14.60
N LEU A 230 -54.14 -17.84 -13.27
CA LEU A 230 -53.02 -18.29 -12.46
C LEU A 230 -53.09 -19.81 -12.26
N HIS A 231 -52.15 -20.55 -12.86
CA HIS A 231 -51.98 -21.98 -12.62
C HIS A 231 -50.95 -22.23 -11.50
N SER A 232 -50.98 -23.41 -10.86
CA SER A 232 -50.03 -23.78 -9.80
C SER A 232 -48.55 -23.80 -10.25
N ASN A 233 -48.30 -23.87 -11.56
CA ASN A 233 -46.97 -23.85 -12.17
C ASN A 233 -46.57 -22.49 -12.79
N THR A 234 -47.29 -21.41 -12.47
CA THR A 234 -46.91 -20.08 -12.98
C THR A 234 -45.68 -19.56 -12.25
N ILE A 235 -44.66 -19.16 -13.03
CA ILE A 235 -43.42 -18.54 -12.55
C ILE A 235 -43.34 -17.09 -12.98
N CYS A 236 -42.63 -16.27 -12.20
CA CYS A 236 -42.36 -14.87 -12.52
C CYS A 236 -41.44 -14.77 -13.75
N ALA A 237 -41.82 -13.96 -14.74
CA ALA A 237 -41.03 -13.76 -15.95
C ALA A 237 -39.71 -12.98 -15.75
N TYR A 238 -39.41 -12.53 -14.52
CA TYR A 238 -38.16 -11.84 -14.16
C TYR A 238 -37.27 -12.67 -13.21
N CYS A 239 -37.80 -13.15 -12.08
CA CYS A 239 -37.01 -13.90 -11.09
C CYS A 239 -37.14 -15.43 -11.24
N GLU A 240 -37.97 -15.92 -12.16
CA GLU A 240 -38.20 -17.34 -12.45
C GLU A 240 -38.70 -18.18 -11.27
N GLU A 241 -39.16 -17.51 -10.21
CA GLU A 241 -39.66 -18.11 -8.98
C GLU A 241 -41.18 -17.91 -8.86
N ARG A 242 -41.82 -18.53 -7.85
CA ARG A 242 -43.26 -18.40 -7.65
C ARG A 242 -43.64 -16.93 -7.39
N PRO A 243 -44.61 -16.36 -8.12
CA PRO A 243 -44.88 -14.93 -8.04
C PRO A 243 -45.45 -14.53 -6.67
N THR A 244 -44.81 -13.55 -6.03
CA THR A 244 -45.29 -12.90 -4.81
C THR A 244 -46.12 -11.68 -5.20
N ILE A 245 -47.42 -11.71 -4.90
CA ILE A 245 -48.41 -10.71 -5.34
C ILE A 245 -48.36 -10.58 -6.88
N PRO A 246 -49.03 -11.49 -7.62
CA PRO A 246 -48.91 -11.55 -9.07
C PRO A 246 -49.49 -10.30 -9.74
N HIS A 247 -48.72 -9.72 -10.65
CA HIS A 247 -49.13 -8.63 -11.53
C HIS A 247 -48.76 -8.96 -12.97
N HIS A 248 -49.55 -8.48 -13.93
CA HIS A 248 -49.22 -8.60 -15.34
C HIS A 248 -49.08 -7.22 -16.01
N MET A 249 -48.32 -7.21 -17.09
CA MET A 249 -48.30 -6.10 -18.05
C MET A 249 -49.37 -6.34 -19.12
N SER A 250 -49.62 -5.37 -19.99
CA SER A 250 -50.55 -5.44 -21.15
C SER A 250 -50.32 -6.63 -22.12
N CYS A 251 -49.19 -7.35 -21.98
CA CYS A 251 -48.88 -8.55 -22.73
C CYS A 251 -49.28 -9.88 -22.04
N GLY A 252 -49.91 -9.84 -20.87
CA GLY A 252 -50.39 -11.02 -20.14
C GLY A 252 -49.31 -11.85 -19.43
N HIS A 253 -48.03 -11.43 -19.46
CA HIS A 253 -46.95 -12.11 -18.72
C HIS A 253 -46.96 -11.72 -17.25
N ILE A 254 -46.81 -12.72 -16.37
CA ILE A 254 -46.91 -12.58 -14.92
C ILE A 254 -45.54 -12.25 -14.29
N TYR A 255 -45.55 -11.29 -13.37
CA TYR A 255 -44.41 -10.83 -12.58
C TYR A 255 -44.79 -10.75 -11.09
N CYS A 256 -43.81 -10.78 -10.18
CA CYS A 256 -44.03 -10.35 -8.80
C CYS A 256 -44.24 -8.83 -8.74
N TYR A 257 -45.07 -8.34 -7.83
CA TYR A 257 -45.24 -6.89 -7.60
C TYR A 257 -43.89 -6.17 -7.46
N TYR A 258 -43.01 -6.69 -6.61
CA TYR A 258 -41.69 -6.09 -6.36
C TYR A 258 -40.76 -6.14 -7.57
N CYS A 259 -40.82 -7.22 -8.35
CA CYS A 259 -40.00 -7.34 -9.57
C CYS A 259 -40.45 -6.36 -10.65
N LEU A 260 -41.77 -6.17 -10.80
CA LEU A 260 -42.32 -5.26 -11.80
C LEU A 260 -42.14 -3.79 -11.37
N SER A 261 -42.53 -3.45 -10.15
CA SER A 261 -42.42 -2.08 -9.62
C SER A 261 -40.99 -1.56 -9.56
N ALA A 262 -40.02 -2.38 -9.09
CA ALA A 262 -38.62 -1.96 -9.02
C ALA A 262 -37.99 -1.75 -10.41
N ASN A 263 -38.40 -2.53 -11.41
CA ASN A 263 -37.90 -2.36 -12.78
C ASN A 263 -38.51 -1.14 -13.48
N ILE A 264 -39.81 -0.87 -13.27
CA ILE A 264 -40.48 0.31 -13.80
C ILE A 264 -39.96 1.59 -13.12
N SER A 265 -39.72 1.57 -11.81
CA SER A 265 -39.16 2.71 -11.08
C SER A 265 -37.72 3.03 -11.50
N THR A 266 -36.95 2.00 -11.85
CA THR A 266 -35.58 2.13 -12.36
C THR A 266 -35.54 2.56 -13.82
N ASP A 267 -36.52 2.15 -14.62
CA ASP A 267 -36.60 2.45 -16.03
C ASP A 267 -38.05 2.62 -16.52
N ALA A 268 -38.41 3.86 -16.79
CA ALA A 268 -39.71 4.21 -17.37
C ALA A 268 -39.98 3.56 -18.74
N SER A 269 -38.93 3.07 -19.43
CA SER A 269 -39.02 2.36 -20.71
C SER A 269 -38.87 0.83 -20.57
N PHE A 270 -39.27 0.27 -19.43
CA PHE A 270 -39.20 -1.17 -19.21
C PHE A 270 -40.12 -1.92 -20.18
N ASN A 271 -39.53 -2.85 -20.93
CA ASN A 271 -40.24 -3.74 -21.85
C ASN A 271 -40.26 -5.15 -21.27
N CYS A 272 -41.33 -5.89 -21.52
CA CYS A 272 -41.44 -7.29 -21.12
C CYS A 272 -40.23 -8.11 -21.60
N THR A 273 -39.63 -8.88 -20.69
CA THR A 273 -38.46 -9.73 -20.93
C THR A 273 -38.70 -10.88 -21.92
N LYS A 274 -39.95 -11.34 -22.07
CA LYS A 274 -40.33 -12.46 -22.95
C LYS A 274 -40.77 -12.01 -24.34
N CYS A 275 -41.61 -10.97 -24.44
CA CYS A 275 -42.20 -10.55 -25.71
C CYS A 275 -41.76 -9.16 -26.20
N GLY A 276 -41.07 -8.38 -25.37
CA GLY A 276 -40.61 -7.04 -25.73
C GLY A 276 -41.71 -5.96 -25.79
N ALA A 277 -42.95 -6.26 -25.37
CA ALA A 277 -44.03 -5.29 -25.28
C ALA A 277 -43.72 -4.20 -24.24
N SER A 278 -44.04 -2.95 -24.56
CA SER A 278 -43.78 -1.80 -23.70
C SER A 278 -44.79 -1.66 -22.57
N SER A 279 -44.34 -1.15 -21.42
CA SER A 279 -45.19 -0.82 -20.27
C SER A 279 -46.05 0.41 -20.57
N THR A 280 -47.15 0.26 -21.29
CA THR A 280 -48.20 1.29 -21.30
C THR A 280 -48.98 1.17 -19.99
N ASN A 281 -48.66 2.03 -19.01
CA ASN A 281 -49.28 2.43 -17.73
C ASN A 281 -50.32 1.58 -16.96
N ASP A 282 -50.82 0.47 -17.48
CA ASP A 282 -51.83 -0.36 -16.84
C ASP A 282 -51.15 -1.56 -16.17
N ILE A 283 -50.58 -1.34 -14.99
CA ILE A 283 -50.21 -2.44 -14.09
C ILE A 283 -51.51 -2.94 -13.49
N GLN A 284 -51.92 -4.14 -13.88
CA GLN A 284 -53.14 -4.76 -13.36
C GLN A 284 -52.76 -5.80 -12.32
N ALA A 285 -53.48 -5.79 -11.20
CA ALA A 285 -53.43 -6.87 -10.22
C ALA A 285 -54.22 -8.07 -10.75
N LEU A 286 -53.72 -9.27 -10.46
CA LEU A 286 -54.41 -10.53 -10.73
C LEU A 286 -55.30 -10.96 -9.57
#